data_AF-K1XV89-F1
#
_entry.id   AF-K1XV89-F1
#
_cell.length_a   1.000
_cell.length_b   1.000
_cell.length_c   1.000
_cell.angle_alpha   90.00
_cell.angle_beta   90.00
_cell.angle_gamma   90.00
#
_symmetry.space_group_name_H-M   'P 1'
#
loop_
_entity.id
_entity.type
_entity.pdbx_description
1 polymer ?
#
loop_
_entity_poly.entity_id
_entity_poly.type
_entity_poly.pdbx_seq_one_letter_code
_entity_poly.pdbx_strand_id
1 'polypeptide(L)'
;MMGVPGSSTGAPFYEWAQLPISREQYVIEQKEIQRSRFPDCKPLPGVEALLSHLEKAYNTNGEKVHMALASSTSQENFALKAQSKETNETFRVFPSDRRILGDDPRLKEGRGKPAPDIFLMALQSINDSLPAGERPITPEECLVFEDAVPGVEAGRRAKMRVVWVPHPMLALEFKGREEQVLAGRIGLVPIGDEEQLGKVGDGWGVTLPSLENFPYESYGIKV
;
A
#
# COMPACT_ATOMS: atom_id res chain seq x y z
N MET A 1 -11.72 -10.00 -0.36
CA MET A 1 -10.41 -10.66 -0.58
C MET A 1 -9.33 -9.61 -0.64
N MET A 2 -8.34 -9.67 0.25
CA MET A 2 -7.12 -8.86 0.13
C MET A 2 -6.30 -9.34 -1.07
N GLY A 3 -5.60 -8.46 -1.77
CA GLY A 3 -4.71 -8.83 -2.87
C GLY A 3 -5.35 -9.12 -4.24
N VAL A 4 -6.67 -9.15 -4.34
CA VAL A 4 -7.36 -9.47 -5.61
C VAL A 4 -7.70 -8.19 -6.41
N PRO A 5 -7.37 -8.12 -7.71
CA PRO A 5 -7.87 -7.13 -8.68
C PRO A 5 -9.34 -6.75 -8.51
N GLY A 6 -9.65 -5.46 -8.44
CA GLY A 6 -11.04 -4.98 -8.33
C GLY A 6 -11.78 -5.44 -7.07
N SER A 7 -11.10 -6.00 -6.08
CA SER A 7 -11.72 -6.46 -4.83
C SER A 7 -12.27 -5.32 -3.98
N SER A 8 -11.78 -4.10 -4.19
CA SER A 8 -12.32 -2.87 -3.60
C SER A 8 -13.75 -2.59 -4.03
N THR A 9 -14.13 -2.95 -5.27
CA THR A 9 -15.53 -2.88 -5.71
C THR A 9 -16.29 -4.16 -5.38
N GLY A 10 -15.58 -5.28 -5.22
CA GLY A 10 -16.15 -6.61 -5.02
C GLY A 10 -16.77 -7.21 -6.28
N ALA A 11 -16.68 -6.52 -7.44
CA ALA A 11 -17.34 -6.97 -8.66
C ALA A 11 -16.78 -8.28 -9.21
N PRO A 12 -15.45 -8.44 -9.35
CA PRO A 12 -14.88 -9.68 -9.85
C PRO A 12 -15.23 -10.88 -8.98
N PHE A 13 -15.25 -10.69 -7.64
CA PHE A 13 -15.65 -11.76 -6.73
C PHE A 13 -17.12 -12.12 -6.87
N TYR A 14 -18.01 -11.12 -6.86
CA TYR A 14 -19.44 -11.36 -6.95
C TYR A 14 -19.82 -12.09 -8.25
N GLU A 15 -19.22 -11.67 -9.37
CA GLU A 15 -19.39 -12.33 -10.68
C GLU A 15 -18.84 -13.75 -10.70
N TRP A 16 -17.63 -13.96 -10.17
CA TRP A 16 -17.05 -15.31 -10.11
C TRP A 16 -17.83 -16.25 -9.20
N ALA A 17 -18.25 -15.78 -8.02
CA ALA A 17 -18.90 -16.58 -7.00
C ALA A 17 -20.36 -16.91 -7.30
N GLN A 18 -20.99 -16.21 -8.28
CA GLN A 18 -22.39 -16.42 -8.68
C GLN A 18 -23.33 -16.46 -7.47
N LEU A 19 -23.20 -15.46 -6.58
CA LEU A 19 -23.89 -15.45 -5.30
C LEU A 19 -25.43 -15.44 -5.48
N PRO A 20 -26.18 -16.15 -4.61
CA PRO A 20 -27.63 -16.22 -4.69
C PRO A 20 -28.35 -14.98 -4.14
N ILE A 21 -27.62 -13.90 -3.84
CA ILE A 21 -28.13 -12.63 -3.32
C ILE A 21 -27.89 -11.53 -4.35
N SER A 22 -28.66 -10.43 -4.30
CA SER A 22 -28.43 -9.29 -5.21
C SER A 22 -27.13 -8.56 -4.88
N ARG A 23 -26.68 -7.71 -5.82
CA ARG A 23 -25.47 -6.92 -5.61
C ARG A 23 -25.65 -5.89 -4.50
N GLU A 24 -26.81 -5.27 -4.43
CA GLU A 24 -27.18 -4.33 -3.38
C GLU A 24 -27.13 -5.01 -2.02
N GLN A 25 -27.71 -6.21 -1.91
CA GLN A 25 -27.69 -7.00 -0.68
C GLN A 25 -26.26 -7.37 -0.27
N TYR A 26 -25.43 -7.83 -1.22
CA TYR A 26 -24.03 -8.15 -0.96
C TYR A 26 -23.25 -6.95 -0.40
N VAL A 27 -23.45 -5.75 -0.96
CA VAL A 27 -22.80 -4.52 -0.47
C VAL A 27 -23.26 -4.16 0.94
N ILE A 28 -24.55 -4.31 1.25
CA ILE A 28 -25.09 -4.06 2.60
C ILE A 28 -24.46 -5.02 3.61
N GLU A 29 -24.52 -6.33 3.36
CA GLU A 29 -23.98 -7.35 4.26
C GLU A 29 -22.45 -7.18 4.43
N GLN A 30 -21.73 -6.87 3.35
CA GLN A 30 -20.31 -6.60 3.42
C GLN A 30 -20.01 -5.41 4.34
N LYS A 31 -20.77 -4.31 4.24
CA LYS A 31 -20.60 -3.13 5.10
C LYS A 31 -20.90 -3.46 6.57
N GLU A 32 -21.91 -4.27 6.86
CA GLU A 32 -22.23 -4.71 8.23
C GLU A 32 -21.10 -5.55 8.83
N ILE A 33 -20.54 -6.48 8.04
CA ILE A 33 -19.37 -7.27 8.45
C ILE A 33 -18.17 -6.35 8.68
N GLN A 34 -17.91 -5.39 7.80
CA GLN A 34 -16.80 -4.43 7.96
C GLN A 34 -16.96 -3.59 9.23
N ARG A 35 -18.16 -3.05 9.48
CA ARG A 35 -18.48 -2.27 10.70
C ARG A 35 -18.28 -3.06 11.98
N SER A 36 -18.59 -4.35 11.98
CA SER A 36 -18.38 -5.20 13.15
C SER A 36 -16.95 -5.70 13.31
N ARG A 37 -16.21 -5.95 12.22
CA ARG A 37 -14.88 -6.61 12.26
C ARG A 37 -13.69 -5.66 12.20
N PHE A 38 -13.80 -4.53 11.50
CA PHE A 38 -12.68 -3.59 11.36
C PHE A 38 -12.20 -2.98 12.68
N PRO A 39 -13.07 -2.72 13.68
CA PRO A 39 -12.61 -2.27 15.00
C PRO A 39 -11.68 -3.25 15.72
N ASP A 40 -11.76 -4.55 15.39
CA ASP A 40 -10.95 -5.62 15.99
C ASP A 40 -9.61 -5.85 15.25
N CYS A 41 -9.32 -5.09 14.19
CA CYS A 41 -8.07 -5.27 13.45
C CYS A 41 -6.85 -4.87 14.29
N LYS A 42 -5.72 -5.53 14.04
CA LYS A 42 -4.46 -5.30 14.74
C LYS A 42 -3.34 -5.03 13.74
N PRO A 43 -2.30 -4.26 14.13
CA PRO A 43 -1.08 -4.18 13.37
C PRO A 43 -0.49 -5.58 13.13
N LEU A 44 0.10 -5.78 11.95
CA LEU A 44 0.85 -7.01 11.67
C LEU A 44 2.19 -7.01 12.44
N PRO A 45 2.78 -8.19 12.69
CA PRO A 45 4.08 -8.29 13.36
C PRO A 45 5.14 -7.39 12.71
N GLY A 46 5.82 -6.60 13.55
CA GLY A 46 6.86 -5.67 13.15
C GLY A 46 6.39 -4.27 12.71
N VAL A 47 5.10 -4.04 12.45
CA VAL A 47 4.60 -2.74 11.97
C VAL A 47 4.86 -1.61 12.97
N GLU A 48 4.53 -1.80 14.24
CA GLU A 48 4.70 -0.76 15.27
C GLU A 48 6.18 -0.38 15.46
N ALA A 49 7.06 -1.39 15.53
CA ALA A 49 8.50 -1.17 15.62
C ALA A 49 9.05 -0.46 14.38
N LEU A 50 8.62 -0.91 13.18
CA LEU A 50 9.01 -0.28 11.92
C LEU A 50 8.66 1.20 11.91
N LEU A 51 7.40 1.55 12.17
CA LEU A 51 6.93 2.92 12.13
C LEU A 51 7.58 3.80 13.21
N SER A 52 7.78 3.27 14.42
CA SER A 52 8.47 4.00 15.49
C SER A 52 9.93 4.32 15.15
N HIS A 53 10.63 3.37 14.51
CA HIS A 53 12.00 3.59 14.04
C HIS A 53 12.04 4.60 12.88
N LEU A 54 11.16 4.44 11.88
CA LEU A 54 11.11 5.35 10.72
C LEU A 54 10.74 6.79 11.11
N GLU A 55 9.88 6.98 12.12
CA GLU A 55 9.55 8.30 12.67
C GLU A 55 10.79 9.07 13.15
N LYS A 56 11.84 8.35 13.58
CA LYS A 56 13.10 8.93 14.09
C LYS A 56 14.25 8.81 13.10
N ALA A 57 14.06 8.09 11.99
CA ALA A 57 15.12 7.76 11.06
C ALA A 57 15.59 8.94 10.19
N TYR A 58 16.81 8.77 9.68
CA TYR A 58 17.47 9.62 8.70
C TYR A 58 18.08 8.76 7.59
N ASN A 59 18.29 9.30 6.40
CA ASN A 59 19.00 8.61 5.33
C ASN A 59 20.54 8.73 5.50
N THR A 60 21.31 8.14 4.59
CA THR A 60 22.77 8.20 4.63
C THR A 60 23.36 9.60 4.52
N ASN A 61 22.62 10.54 3.94
CA ASN A 61 23.00 11.95 3.78
C ASN A 61 22.63 12.80 5.00
N GLY A 62 22.01 12.21 6.02
CA GLY A 62 21.53 12.93 7.21
C GLY A 62 20.22 13.66 7.01
N GLU A 63 19.47 13.37 5.93
CA GLU A 63 18.15 13.93 5.66
C GLU A 63 17.07 13.11 6.35
N LYS A 64 15.99 13.76 6.79
CA LYS A 64 14.92 13.10 7.53
C LYS A 64 14.18 12.08 6.65
N VAL A 65 13.84 10.92 7.21
CA VAL A 65 12.90 10.00 6.54
C VAL A 65 11.47 10.51 6.76
N HIS A 66 10.73 10.68 5.66
CA HIS A 66 9.33 11.06 5.68
C HIS A 66 8.42 9.89 5.35
N MET A 67 7.22 9.90 5.92
CA MET A 67 6.23 8.85 5.75
C MET A 67 4.89 9.43 5.29
N ALA A 68 4.18 8.64 4.48
CA ALA A 68 2.81 8.87 4.07
C ALA A 68 2.06 7.52 4.06
N LEU A 69 0.75 7.57 4.21
CA LEU A 69 -0.14 6.42 4.07
C LEU A 69 -0.84 6.49 2.72
N ALA A 70 -0.79 5.42 1.94
CA ALA A 70 -1.47 5.32 0.64
C ALA A 70 -2.32 4.04 0.57
N SER A 71 -3.62 4.16 0.83
CA SER A 71 -4.53 3.03 0.97
C SER A 71 -5.78 3.15 0.09
N SER A 72 -6.22 2.05 -0.52
CA SER A 72 -7.48 2.02 -1.28
C SER A 72 -8.73 1.91 -0.39
N THR A 73 -8.58 1.99 0.94
CA THR A 73 -9.70 2.01 1.89
C THR A 73 -10.42 3.36 1.83
N SER A 74 -11.74 3.39 2.00
CA SER A 74 -12.48 4.65 2.17
C SER A 74 -12.17 5.30 3.53
N GLN A 75 -12.49 6.59 3.66
CA GLN A 75 -12.44 7.34 4.91
C GLN A 75 -13.26 6.67 6.02
N GLU A 76 -14.48 6.21 5.72
CA GLU A 76 -15.34 5.48 6.68
C GLU A 76 -14.64 4.21 7.20
N ASN A 77 -14.10 3.40 6.29
CA ASN A 77 -13.44 2.16 6.65
C ASN A 77 -12.09 2.38 7.35
N PHE A 78 -11.37 3.46 7.00
CA PHE A 78 -10.17 3.86 7.74
C PHE A 78 -10.52 4.22 9.18
N ALA A 79 -11.57 5.00 9.41
CA ALA A 79 -11.99 5.39 10.75
C ALA A 79 -12.33 4.17 11.63
N LEU A 80 -13.01 3.16 11.07
CA LEU A 80 -13.28 1.90 11.77
C LEU A 80 -11.99 1.13 12.12
N LYS A 81 -11.05 1.05 11.18
CA LYS A 81 -9.75 0.37 11.39
C LYS A 81 -8.87 1.11 12.41
N ALA A 82 -8.98 2.42 12.51
CA ALA A 82 -8.21 3.27 13.42
C ALA A 82 -8.90 3.49 14.79
N GLN A 83 -9.93 2.70 15.11
CA GLN A 83 -10.75 2.88 16.31
C GLN A 83 -10.09 2.31 17.58
N SER A 84 -9.38 1.19 17.47
CA SER A 84 -8.69 0.60 18.62
C SER A 84 -7.51 1.47 19.06
N LYS A 85 -7.13 1.44 20.34
CA LYS A 85 -5.97 2.21 20.83
C LYS A 85 -4.68 1.86 20.08
N GLU A 86 -4.45 0.57 19.84
CA GLU A 86 -3.27 0.04 19.18
C GLU A 86 -3.15 0.55 17.73
N THR A 87 -4.23 0.41 16.95
CA THR A 87 -4.25 0.89 15.56
C THR A 87 -4.28 2.42 15.46
N ASN A 88 -4.91 3.11 16.41
CA ASN A 88 -4.92 4.56 16.45
C ASN A 88 -3.50 5.15 16.60
N GLU A 89 -2.73 4.64 17.57
CA GLU A 89 -1.33 5.05 17.75
C GLU A 89 -0.47 4.67 16.54
N THR A 90 -0.69 3.49 15.96
CA THR A 90 -0.01 3.05 14.73
C THR A 90 -0.20 4.05 13.59
N PHE A 91 -1.41 4.57 13.38
CA PHE A 91 -1.67 5.53 12.30
C PHE A 91 -1.29 6.97 12.63
N ARG A 92 -0.99 7.29 13.90
CA ARG A 92 -0.66 8.66 14.35
C ARG A 92 0.63 9.18 13.72
N VAL A 93 1.55 8.30 13.36
CA VAL A 93 2.83 8.64 12.70
C VAL A 93 2.65 9.28 11.32
N PHE A 94 1.48 9.11 10.69
CA PHE A 94 1.17 9.71 9.39
C PHE A 94 0.38 11.01 9.61
N PRO A 95 0.92 12.19 9.27
CA PRO A 95 0.16 13.44 9.25
C PRO A 95 -1.09 13.32 8.38
N SER A 96 -2.18 14.01 8.75
CA SER A 96 -3.48 13.86 8.07
C SER A 96 -3.45 14.25 6.59
N ASP A 97 -2.66 15.25 6.23
CA ASP A 97 -2.41 15.71 4.85
C ASP A 97 -1.56 14.73 4.02
N ARG A 98 -0.91 13.77 4.68
CA ARG A 98 -0.12 12.67 4.08
C ARG A 98 -0.84 11.32 4.13
N ARG A 99 -2.15 11.30 4.39
CA ARG A 99 -3.00 10.10 4.31
C ARG A 99 -3.83 10.16 3.04
N ILE A 100 -3.41 9.42 2.02
CA ILE A 100 -4.14 9.26 0.77
C ILE A 100 -5.03 8.02 0.89
N LEU A 101 -6.35 8.22 0.83
CA LEU A 101 -7.36 7.17 0.94
C LEU A 101 -8.02 6.90 -0.42
N GLY A 102 -8.77 5.80 -0.52
CA GLY A 102 -9.33 5.31 -1.78
C GLY A 102 -10.46 6.17 -2.34
N ASP A 103 -11.05 7.01 -1.49
CA ASP A 103 -12.07 8.02 -1.80
C ASP A 103 -11.51 9.46 -1.75
N ASP A 104 -10.19 9.63 -1.82
CA ASP A 104 -9.57 10.94 -1.95
C ASP A 104 -10.08 11.64 -3.24
N PRO A 105 -10.66 12.84 -3.16
CA PRO A 105 -11.28 13.52 -4.30
C PRO A 105 -10.29 13.89 -5.41
N ARG A 106 -8.99 13.89 -5.13
CA ARG A 106 -7.93 14.12 -6.14
C ARG A 106 -7.68 12.87 -6.98
N LEU A 107 -8.09 11.69 -6.53
CA LEU A 107 -7.94 10.43 -7.25
C LEU A 107 -9.00 10.34 -8.35
N LYS A 108 -8.57 10.32 -9.61
CA LYS A 108 -9.48 10.19 -10.76
C LYS A 108 -10.13 8.80 -10.76
N GLU A 109 -11.37 8.74 -11.27
CA GLU A 109 -12.08 7.46 -11.42
C GLU A 109 -11.26 6.46 -12.24
N GLY A 110 -11.21 5.21 -11.78
CA GLY A 110 -10.43 4.14 -12.42
C GLY A 110 -8.91 4.24 -12.24
N ARG A 111 -8.40 5.25 -11.49
CA ARG A 111 -6.97 5.43 -11.21
C ARG A 111 -6.53 4.91 -9.84
N GLY A 112 -7.30 4.00 -9.26
CA GLY A 112 -6.82 3.18 -8.14
C GLY A 112 -5.75 2.18 -8.57
N LYS A 113 -5.15 1.47 -7.61
CA LYS A 113 -4.16 0.41 -7.87
C LYS A 113 -4.71 -0.59 -8.91
N PRO A 114 -3.96 -0.94 -9.97
CA PRO A 114 -2.52 -0.80 -10.10
C PRO A 114 -2.02 0.51 -10.71
N ALA A 115 -2.87 1.52 -10.92
CA ALA A 115 -2.36 2.83 -11.33
C ALA A 115 -1.47 3.44 -10.22
N PRO A 116 -0.41 4.19 -10.58
CA PRO A 116 0.58 4.71 -9.64
C PRO A 116 0.08 5.92 -8.82
N ASP A 117 -1.09 6.47 -9.17
CA ASP A 117 -1.57 7.78 -8.75
C ASP A 117 -1.58 7.94 -7.23
N ILE A 118 -2.02 6.92 -6.48
CA ILE A 118 -2.08 7.01 -5.01
C ILE A 118 -0.69 7.18 -4.36
N PHE A 119 0.36 6.57 -4.94
CA PHE A 119 1.72 6.70 -4.44
C PHE A 119 2.36 8.02 -4.89
N LEU A 120 2.10 8.45 -6.12
CA LEU A 120 2.56 9.76 -6.62
C LEU A 120 1.90 10.91 -5.85
N MET A 121 0.62 10.77 -5.49
CA MET A 121 -0.09 11.71 -4.61
C MET A 121 0.50 11.72 -3.20
N ALA A 122 0.86 10.57 -2.65
CA ALA A 122 1.52 10.49 -1.34
C ALA A 122 2.87 11.21 -1.35
N LEU A 123 3.68 10.99 -2.41
CA LEU A 123 4.94 11.71 -2.60
C LEU A 123 4.73 13.22 -2.74
N GLN A 124 3.72 13.64 -3.52
CA GLN A 124 3.38 15.05 -3.66
C GLN A 124 2.99 15.66 -2.31
N SER A 125 2.12 15.00 -1.53
CA SER A 125 1.75 15.43 -0.18
C SER A 125 2.96 15.55 0.76
N ILE A 126 3.95 14.65 0.65
CA ILE A 126 5.20 14.78 1.40
C ILE A 126 5.95 16.05 0.96
N ASN A 127 6.20 16.20 -0.34
CA ASN A 127 6.96 17.30 -0.92
C ASN A 127 6.34 18.67 -0.63
N ASP A 128 5.00 18.78 -0.67
CA ASP A 128 4.27 20.02 -0.38
C ASP A 128 4.34 20.44 1.10
N SER A 129 4.65 19.50 1.99
CA SER A 129 4.72 19.71 3.44
C SER A 129 6.13 19.56 4.00
N LEU A 130 7.16 19.57 3.14
CA LEU A 130 8.55 19.56 3.60
C LEU A 130 8.90 20.88 4.32
N PRO A 131 9.74 20.83 5.37
CA PRO A 131 10.32 22.02 5.96
C PRO A 131 11.09 22.87 4.95
N ALA A 132 11.10 24.19 5.16
CA ALA A 132 11.85 25.10 4.32
C ALA A 132 13.35 24.74 4.30
N GLY A 133 13.90 24.59 3.09
CA GLY A 133 15.30 24.22 2.87
C GLY A 133 15.54 22.73 2.65
N GLU A 134 14.54 21.87 2.86
CA GLU A 134 14.62 20.47 2.42
C GLU A 134 14.32 20.38 0.92
N ARG A 135 15.08 19.53 0.22
CA ARG A 135 14.88 19.31 -1.22
C ARG A 135 13.68 18.37 -1.45
N PRO A 136 12.95 18.53 -2.56
CA PRO A 136 11.94 17.55 -2.95
C PRO A 136 12.53 16.15 -3.10
N ILE A 137 11.78 15.16 -2.64
CA ILE A 137 12.06 13.73 -2.76
C ILE A 137 11.62 13.27 -4.16
N THR A 138 12.43 12.45 -4.83
CA THR A 138 12.06 11.84 -6.11
C THR A 138 11.45 10.45 -5.91
N PRO A 139 10.71 9.90 -6.91
CA PRO A 139 10.14 8.57 -6.76
C PRO A 139 11.18 7.47 -6.53
N GLU A 140 12.37 7.62 -7.10
CA GLU A 140 13.48 6.67 -6.95
C GLU A 140 14.00 6.56 -5.51
N GLU A 141 13.73 7.58 -4.69
CA GLU A 141 14.08 7.66 -3.27
C GLU A 141 12.99 7.12 -2.35
N CYS A 142 11.84 6.74 -2.93
CA CYS A 142 10.70 6.22 -2.19
C CYS A 142 10.77 4.70 -2.03
N LEU A 143 10.37 4.23 -0.85
CA LEU A 143 10.19 2.82 -0.53
C LEU A 143 8.72 2.55 -0.17
N VAL A 144 8.05 1.74 -0.99
CA VAL A 144 6.67 1.33 -0.81
C VAL A 144 6.60 -0.01 -0.07
N PHE A 145 5.72 -0.12 0.91
CA PHE A 145 5.37 -1.38 1.56
C PHE A 145 3.99 -1.83 1.09
N GLU A 146 3.87 -3.04 0.53
CA GLU A 146 2.64 -3.55 -0.05
C GLU A 146 2.45 -5.03 0.19
N ASP A 147 1.21 -5.50 0.35
CA ASP A 147 0.86 -6.91 0.47
C ASP A 147 0.23 -7.46 -0.82
N ALA A 148 -0.38 -6.60 -1.62
CA ALA A 148 -1.19 -6.96 -2.77
C ALA A 148 -0.40 -6.84 -4.10
N VAL A 149 -0.61 -7.79 -5.02
CA VAL A 149 0.01 -7.74 -6.37
C VAL A 149 -0.32 -6.45 -7.13
N PRO A 150 -1.58 -5.96 -7.18
CA PRO A 150 -1.88 -4.66 -7.80
C PRO A 150 -1.17 -3.48 -7.11
N GLY A 151 -0.92 -3.56 -5.80
CA GLY A 151 -0.19 -2.53 -5.06
C GLY A 151 1.29 -2.53 -5.39
N VAL A 152 1.90 -3.71 -5.50
CA VAL A 152 3.28 -3.83 -5.99
C VAL A 152 3.40 -3.22 -7.38
N GLU A 153 2.52 -3.60 -8.31
CA GLU A 153 2.49 -3.04 -9.66
C GLU A 153 2.37 -1.50 -9.65
N ALA A 154 1.47 -0.93 -8.84
CA ALA A 154 1.35 0.51 -8.68
C ALA A 154 2.64 1.19 -8.19
N GLY A 155 3.33 0.59 -7.20
CA GLY A 155 4.60 1.11 -6.71
C GLY A 155 5.70 1.09 -7.78
N ARG A 156 5.78 0.00 -8.57
CA ARG A 156 6.72 -0.09 -9.69
C ARG A 156 6.40 0.94 -10.79
N ARG A 157 5.12 1.12 -11.13
CA ARG A 157 4.64 2.15 -12.06
C ARG A 157 4.95 3.56 -11.62
N ALA A 158 4.97 3.79 -10.30
CA ALA A 158 5.38 5.06 -9.72
C ALA A 158 6.90 5.28 -9.77
N LYS A 159 7.69 4.36 -10.32
CA LYS A 159 9.17 4.34 -10.29
C LYS A 159 9.72 4.34 -8.87
N MET A 160 9.05 3.64 -7.95
CA MET A 160 9.46 3.49 -6.56
C MET A 160 10.01 2.08 -6.29
N ARG A 161 10.83 1.95 -5.24
CA ARG A 161 11.22 0.65 -4.70
C ARG A 161 10.03 0.05 -3.95
N VAL A 162 9.89 -1.26 -3.96
CA VAL A 162 8.76 -1.96 -3.30
C VAL A 162 9.26 -3.11 -2.44
N VAL A 163 8.81 -3.14 -1.20
CA VAL A 163 8.86 -4.32 -0.33
C VAL A 163 7.49 -4.99 -0.35
N TRP A 164 7.42 -6.16 -0.96
CA TRP A 164 6.23 -7.00 -0.99
C TRP A 164 6.18 -7.89 0.25
N VAL A 165 5.16 -7.73 1.08
CA VAL A 165 4.90 -8.51 2.31
C VAL A 165 3.56 -9.24 2.18
N PRO A 166 3.48 -10.28 1.34
CA PRO A 166 2.22 -10.96 1.06
C PRO A 166 1.73 -11.79 2.24
N HIS A 167 0.41 -11.94 2.32
CA HIS A 167 -0.18 -13.04 3.08
C HIS A 167 0.37 -14.40 2.57
N PRO A 168 0.68 -15.39 3.43
CA PRO A 168 1.30 -16.66 3.02
C PRO A 168 0.54 -17.41 1.90
N MET A 169 -0.79 -17.39 1.94
CA MET A 169 -1.61 -18.01 0.89
C MET A 169 -1.51 -17.27 -0.46
N LEU A 170 -1.37 -15.95 -0.45
CA LEU A 170 -1.15 -15.20 -1.69
C LEU A 170 0.25 -15.49 -2.26
N ALA A 171 1.26 -15.58 -1.38
CA ALA A 171 2.61 -15.96 -1.79
C ALA A 171 2.63 -17.34 -2.48
N LEU A 172 1.86 -18.30 -1.96
CA LEU A 172 1.74 -19.64 -2.54
C LEU A 172 1.13 -19.62 -3.95
N GLU A 173 0.11 -18.78 -4.19
CA GLU A 173 -0.50 -18.66 -5.52
C GLU A 173 0.46 -18.12 -6.59
N PHE A 174 1.46 -17.33 -6.18
CA PHE A 174 2.46 -16.77 -7.08
C PHE A 174 3.81 -17.49 -6.99
N LYS A 175 3.85 -18.71 -6.42
CA LYS A 175 5.07 -19.51 -6.35
C LYS A 175 5.66 -19.76 -7.74
N GLY A 176 6.94 -19.43 -7.92
CA GLY A 176 7.65 -19.49 -9.20
C GLY A 176 7.39 -18.29 -10.12
N ARG A 177 6.63 -17.28 -9.68
CA ARG A 177 6.34 -16.03 -10.39
C ARG A 177 6.64 -14.79 -9.54
N GLU A 178 7.37 -14.94 -8.44
CA GLU A 178 7.68 -13.88 -7.47
C GLU A 178 8.38 -12.72 -8.16
N GLU A 179 9.40 -12.99 -8.99
CA GLU A 179 10.11 -11.97 -9.76
C GLU A 179 9.20 -11.17 -10.72
N GLN A 180 8.15 -11.81 -11.25
CA GLN A 180 7.16 -11.12 -12.08
C GLN A 180 6.26 -10.21 -11.22
N VAL A 181 5.91 -10.64 -10.00
CA VAL A 181 5.21 -9.79 -9.02
C VAL A 181 6.07 -8.58 -8.70
N LEU A 182 7.34 -8.78 -8.33
CA LEU A 182 8.28 -7.73 -7.94
C LEU A 182 8.60 -6.75 -9.08
N ALA A 183 8.53 -7.20 -10.33
CA ALA A 183 8.61 -6.32 -11.50
C ALA A 183 7.30 -5.55 -11.80
N GLY A 184 6.19 -5.89 -11.14
CA GLY A 184 4.85 -5.35 -11.44
C GLY A 184 4.26 -5.90 -12.73
N ARG A 185 4.71 -7.07 -13.20
CA ARG A 185 4.41 -7.60 -14.54
C ARG A 185 3.39 -8.74 -14.56
N ILE A 186 2.66 -8.97 -13.47
CA ILE A 186 1.59 -9.96 -13.47
C ILE A 186 0.42 -9.50 -14.35
N GLY A 187 0.14 -8.19 -14.40
CA GLY A 187 -0.87 -7.62 -15.30
C GLY A 187 -2.29 -8.06 -14.97
N LEU A 188 -2.63 -8.14 -13.69
CA LEU A 188 -3.93 -8.66 -13.27
C LEU A 188 -5.10 -7.70 -13.56
N VAL A 189 -4.83 -6.40 -13.67
CA VAL A 189 -5.83 -5.38 -14.05
C VAL A 189 -5.28 -4.63 -15.27
N PRO A 190 -5.94 -4.70 -16.44
CA PRO A 190 -5.50 -3.95 -17.60
C PRO A 190 -5.76 -2.46 -17.40
N ILE A 191 -4.69 -1.65 -17.43
CA ILE A 191 -4.78 -0.18 -17.36
C ILE A 191 -4.16 0.53 -18.57
N GLY A 192 -3.87 -0.22 -19.64
CA GLY A 192 -3.54 0.27 -20.99
C GLY A 192 -2.10 0.74 -21.23
N ASP A 193 -1.37 1.12 -20.18
CA ASP A 193 0.05 1.52 -20.25
C ASP A 193 0.93 0.41 -19.66
N GLU A 194 1.98 -0.02 -20.36
CA GLU A 194 2.98 -1.00 -19.86
C GLU A 194 4.40 -0.43 -19.77
N GLU A 195 4.63 0.82 -20.22
CA GLU A 195 5.97 1.44 -20.27
C GLU A 195 6.51 1.76 -18.88
N GLN A 196 5.62 1.85 -17.90
CA GLN A 196 5.95 2.23 -16.53
C GLN A 196 6.35 1.02 -15.65
N LEU A 197 6.38 -0.20 -16.19
CA LEU A 197 6.68 -1.41 -15.40
C LEU A 197 8.18 -1.58 -15.08
N GLY A 198 8.47 -2.17 -13.92
CA GLY A 198 9.84 -2.52 -13.52
C GLY A 198 10.48 -3.60 -14.39
N LYS A 199 11.76 -3.91 -14.22
CA LYS A 199 12.42 -5.02 -14.91
C LYS A 199 12.55 -6.21 -13.96
N VAL A 200 12.38 -7.41 -14.47
CA VAL A 200 12.61 -8.64 -13.70
C VAL A 200 14.08 -8.68 -13.26
N GLY A 201 14.33 -8.94 -11.97
CA GLY A 201 15.67 -9.02 -11.40
C GLY A 201 16.42 -7.69 -11.28
N ASP A 202 15.75 -6.53 -11.36
CA ASP A 202 16.42 -5.22 -11.19
C ASP A 202 16.73 -4.85 -9.73
N GLY A 203 16.28 -5.66 -8.76
CA GLY A 203 16.52 -5.46 -7.33
C GLY A 203 15.72 -4.33 -6.69
N TRP A 204 14.77 -3.73 -7.42
CA TRP A 204 13.92 -2.66 -6.88
C TRP A 204 12.66 -3.18 -6.19
N GLY A 205 12.24 -4.39 -6.51
CA GLY A 205 11.25 -5.13 -5.74
C GLY A 205 11.95 -6.19 -4.88
N VAL A 206 11.56 -6.33 -3.62
CA VAL A 206 11.96 -7.46 -2.78
C VAL A 206 10.77 -8.03 -2.03
N THR A 207 10.86 -9.29 -1.62
CA THR A 207 9.84 -9.92 -0.78
C THR A 207 10.35 -10.11 0.63
N LEU A 208 9.52 -9.80 1.64
CA LEU A 208 9.76 -10.16 3.04
C LEU A 208 8.57 -10.97 3.59
N PRO A 209 8.80 -11.97 4.46
CA PRO A 209 7.71 -12.74 5.08
C PRO A 209 6.98 -11.97 6.19
N SER A 210 7.66 -11.00 6.84
CA SER A 210 7.11 -10.08 7.83
C SER A 210 7.95 -8.81 7.89
N LEU A 211 7.51 -7.81 8.66
CA LEU A 211 8.26 -6.57 8.91
C LEU A 211 9.11 -6.64 10.18
N GLU A 212 9.18 -7.80 10.83
CA GLU A 212 10.08 -8.03 11.96
C GLU A 212 11.54 -8.01 11.49
N ASN A 213 12.41 -7.37 12.28
CA ASN A 213 13.84 -7.23 11.97
C ASN A 213 14.11 -6.63 10.57
N PHE A 214 13.31 -5.63 10.18
CA PHE A 214 13.45 -4.96 8.88
C PHE A 214 14.88 -4.45 8.65
N PRO A 215 15.53 -4.75 7.49
CA PRO A 215 16.95 -4.47 7.27
C PRO A 215 17.20 -3.02 6.81
N TYR A 216 17.04 -2.06 7.72
CA TYR A 216 17.13 -0.61 7.44
C TYR A 216 18.37 -0.21 6.60
N GLU A 217 19.55 -0.74 6.93
CA GLU A 217 20.81 -0.41 6.26
C GLU A 217 20.79 -0.74 4.76
N SER A 218 20.07 -1.79 4.34
CA SER A 218 19.93 -2.18 2.93
C SER A 218 19.13 -1.16 2.11
N TYR A 219 18.48 -0.21 2.79
CA TYR A 219 17.73 0.90 2.19
C TYR A 219 18.38 2.26 2.47
N GLY A 220 19.58 2.28 3.07
CA GLY A 220 20.24 3.53 3.46
C GLY A 220 19.51 4.27 4.57
N ILE A 221 18.71 3.56 5.39
CA ILE A 221 17.97 4.12 6.52
C ILE A 221 18.77 3.90 7.80
N LYS A 222 18.96 4.98 8.56
CA LYS A 222 19.60 4.99 9.89
C LYS A 222 18.53 5.26 10.94
N VAL A 223 18.31 4.32 11.85
CA VAL A 223 17.29 4.36 12.91
C VAL A 223 17.89 4.62 14.28
#